data_AF-A0A4D6HHQ6-F1
#
_entry.id   AF-A0A4D6HHQ6-F1
#
_cell.length_a   1.000
_cell.length_b   1.000
_cell.length_c   1.000
_cell.angle_alpha   90.00
_cell.angle_beta   90.00
_cell.angle_gamma   90.00
#
_symmetry.space_group_name_H-M   'P 1'
#
loop_
_entity.id
_entity.type
_entity.pdbx_description
1 polymer ?
#
loop_
_entity_poly.entity_id
_entity_poly.type
_entity_poly.pdbx_seq_one_letter_code
_entity_poly.pdbx_strand_id
1 'polypeptide(L)'
;MPRVDSTNDSDRGQAYTLEGFISAMIVLMAILLALQSVVITPTTGGLADRTAQSQVQQETQDALVVAAAADHDEKKNLSEMVRYWNDSDSADPSEFHNPSESDSVTGYYNASNQTELYDEFVLGEILSDRFTERGMSYNVELVYWNKSEDEYESEYLVYQGESEAVTASYMVTLFQDDELTGGPGTVDENDDYPIPRATDDDSKVYNVVEVRVAVW
;
A
#
# COMPACT_ATOMS: atom_id res chain seq x y z
N MET A 1 -43.11 -71.98 60.75
CA MET A 1 -42.72 -71.36 59.47
C MET A 1 -42.31 -69.91 59.74
N PRO A 2 -41.04 -69.53 59.59
CA PRO A 2 -40.59 -68.15 59.71
C PRO A 2 -40.64 -67.43 58.34
N ARG A 3 -41.06 -66.17 58.35
CA ARG A 3 -41.13 -65.28 57.18
C ARG A 3 -39.79 -64.56 57.08
N VAL A 4 -39.06 -64.74 55.98
CA VAL A 4 -37.79 -64.06 55.73
C VAL A 4 -38.11 -62.66 55.20
N ASP A 5 -37.62 -61.63 55.89
CA ASP A 5 -37.71 -60.24 55.48
C ASP A 5 -36.61 -59.96 54.44
N SER A 6 -37.00 -59.58 53.23
CA SER A 6 -36.13 -59.37 52.07
C SER A 6 -36.01 -57.90 51.71
N THR A 7 -35.64 -57.05 52.67
CA THR A 7 -35.61 -55.59 52.48
C THR A 7 -34.21 -54.98 52.30
N ASN A 8 -33.12 -55.71 52.61
CA ASN A 8 -31.77 -55.13 52.57
C ASN A 8 -31.03 -55.19 51.21
N ASP A 9 -31.42 -56.05 50.28
CA ASP A 9 -30.73 -56.16 48.97
C ASP A 9 -31.31 -55.21 47.91
N SER A 10 -32.61 -54.90 48.00
CA SER A 10 -33.31 -53.98 47.09
C SER A 10 -32.78 -52.54 47.22
N ASP A 11 -32.50 -52.09 48.44
CA ASP A 11 -32.00 -50.73 48.71
C ASP A 11 -30.58 -50.50 48.20
N ARG A 12 -29.72 -51.53 48.21
CA ARG A 12 -28.36 -51.43 47.66
C ARG A 12 -28.38 -51.41 46.13
N GLY A 13 -29.23 -52.23 45.51
CA GLY A 13 -29.43 -52.23 44.06
C GLY A 13 -29.95 -50.88 43.54
N GLN A 14 -30.89 -50.25 44.25
CA GLN A 14 -31.40 -48.92 43.91
C GLN A 14 -30.34 -47.82 44.10
N ALA A 15 -29.54 -47.90 45.17
CA ALA A 15 -28.44 -46.96 45.39
C ALA A 15 -27.42 -46.96 44.24
N TYR A 16 -27.03 -48.14 43.73
CA TYR A 16 -26.10 -48.25 42.60
C TYR A 16 -26.65 -47.65 41.30
N THR A 17 -27.97 -47.79 41.04
CA THR A 17 -28.59 -47.15 39.87
C THR A 17 -28.60 -45.62 39.97
N LEU A 18 -28.80 -45.08 41.17
CA LEU A 18 -28.82 -43.64 41.43
C LEU A 18 -27.40 -43.05 41.36
N GLU A 19 -26.40 -43.75 41.88
CA GLU A 19 -24.99 -43.36 41.79
C GLU A 19 -24.48 -43.40 40.34
N GLY A 20 -24.86 -44.41 39.56
CA GLY A 20 -24.57 -44.50 38.13
C GLY A 20 -25.19 -43.36 37.34
N PHE A 21 -26.43 -42.97 37.67
CA PHE A 21 -27.12 -41.85 37.02
C PHE A 21 -26.43 -40.51 37.31
N ILE A 22 -26.07 -40.25 38.57
CA ILE A 22 -25.35 -39.02 38.95
C ILE A 22 -23.97 -38.97 38.28
N SER A 23 -23.25 -40.10 38.23
CA SER A 23 -21.95 -40.18 37.55
C SER A 23 -22.07 -39.87 36.05
N ALA A 24 -23.10 -40.38 35.38
CA ALA A 24 -23.38 -40.07 33.98
C ALA A 24 -23.70 -38.57 33.79
N MET A 25 -24.46 -37.95 34.70
CA MET A 25 -24.73 -36.50 34.66
C MET A 25 -23.47 -35.66 34.85
N ILE A 26 -22.58 -36.05 35.77
CA ILE A 26 -21.30 -35.35 36.00
C ILE A 26 -20.41 -35.45 34.77
N VAL A 27 -20.30 -36.63 34.17
CA VAL A 27 -19.52 -36.83 32.92
C VAL A 27 -20.13 -36.02 31.79
N LEU A 28 -21.45 -36.00 31.64
CA LEU A 28 -22.14 -35.18 30.65
C LEU A 28 -21.87 -33.69 30.86
N MET A 29 -21.96 -33.19 32.10
CA MET A 29 -21.65 -31.80 32.43
C MET A 29 -20.18 -31.47 32.18
N ALA A 30 -19.25 -32.36 32.52
CA ALA A 30 -17.83 -32.18 32.25
C ALA A 30 -17.55 -32.11 30.73
N ILE A 31 -18.21 -32.96 29.94
CA ILE A 31 -18.11 -32.93 28.47
C ILE A 31 -18.74 -31.65 27.91
N LEU A 32 -19.90 -31.22 28.40
CA LEU A 32 -20.55 -29.98 27.96
C LEU A 32 -19.69 -28.75 28.29
N LEU A 33 -19.08 -28.70 29.47
CA LEU A 33 -18.13 -27.65 29.84
C LEU A 33 -16.85 -27.71 28.99
N ALA A 34 -16.35 -28.91 28.68
CA ALA A 34 -15.20 -29.08 27.79
C ALA A 34 -15.51 -28.65 26.34
N LEU A 35 -16.73 -28.92 25.85
CA LEU A 35 -17.17 -28.50 24.51
C LEU A 35 -17.46 -26.99 24.44
N GLN A 36 -17.90 -26.36 25.55
CA GLN A 36 -17.98 -24.90 25.66
C GLN A 36 -16.60 -24.25 25.73
N SER A 37 -15.54 -25.00 26.08
CA SER A 37 -14.15 -24.54 26.15
C SER A 37 -13.42 -24.53 24.80
N VAL A 38 -14.14 -24.63 23.67
CA VAL A 38 -13.52 -24.29 22.37
C VAL A 38 -13.22 -22.80 22.40
N VAL A 39 -11.96 -22.47 22.69
CA VAL A 39 -11.41 -21.16 22.41
C VAL A 39 -11.47 -21.01 20.89
N ILE A 40 -12.50 -20.31 20.41
CA ILE A 40 -12.48 -19.74 19.07
C ILE A 40 -11.47 -18.62 19.16
N THR A 41 -10.20 -18.95 18.95
CA THR A 41 -9.16 -17.95 18.82
C THR A 41 -9.59 -17.06 17.65
N PRO A 42 -9.75 -15.74 17.85
CA PRO A 42 -10.17 -14.89 16.76
C PRO A 42 -9.12 -15.01 15.65
N THR A 43 -9.55 -15.45 14.47
CA THR A 43 -8.77 -15.40 13.22
C THR A 43 -8.56 -13.96 12.73
N THR A 44 -8.78 -12.97 13.61
CA THR A 44 -8.92 -11.56 13.26
C THR A 44 -7.60 -10.82 13.10
N GLY A 45 -6.46 -11.35 13.58
CA GLY A 45 -5.15 -10.70 13.37
C GLY A 45 -4.89 -10.46 11.89
N GLY A 46 -4.86 -11.54 11.09
CA GLY A 46 -4.65 -11.44 9.64
C GLY A 46 -5.84 -10.94 8.82
N LEU A 47 -7.04 -10.75 9.41
CA LEU A 47 -8.18 -10.14 8.72
C LEU A 47 -8.24 -8.62 8.96
N ALA A 48 -7.91 -8.18 10.17
CA ALA A 48 -7.76 -6.76 10.49
C ALA A 48 -6.60 -6.16 9.67
N ASP A 49 -5.45 -6.84 9.61
CA ASP A 49 -4.29 -6.38 8.84
C ASP A 49 -4.61 -6.29 7.34
N ARG A 50 -5.29 -7.29 6.77
CA ARG A 50 -5.71 -7.26 5.35
C ARG A 50 -6.75 -6.18 5.06
N THR A 51 -7.63 -5.89 6.02
CA THR A 51 -8.61 -4.82 5.88
C THR A 51 -7.92 -3.46 5.92
N ALA A 52 -6.98 -3.27 6.84
CA ALA A 52 -6.17 -2.04 6.91
C ALA A 52 -5.32 -1.86 5.64
N GLN A 53 -4.65 -2.91 5.17
CA GLN A 53 -3.91 -2.88 3.91
C GLN A 53 -4.81 -2.53 2.72
N SER A 54 -6.01 -3.14 2.63
CA SER A 54 -6.98 -2.82 1.58
C SER A 54 -7.48 -1.37 1.66
N GLN A 55 -7.62 -0.81 2.86
CA GLN A 55 -8.00 0.60 3.05
C GLN A 55 -6.88 1.55 2.62
N VAL A 56 -5.64 1.26 3.02
CA VAL A 56 -4.46 2.04 2.59
C VAL A 56 -4.32 1.97 1.07
N GLN A 57 -4.45 0.78 0.47
CA GLN A 57 -4.39 0.62 -0.98
C GLN A 57 -5.44 1.48 -1.69
N GLN A 58 -6.66 1.51 -1.16
CA GLN A 58 -7.74 2.30 -1.72
C GLN A 58 -7.49 3.81 -1.54
N GLU A 59 -7.03 4.26 -0.38
CA GLU A 59 -6.67 5.65 -0.12
C GLU A 59 -5.54 6.11 -1.07
N THR A 60 -4.51 5.28 -1.28
CA THR A 60 -3.43 5.55 -2.22
C THR A 60 -3.92 5.59 -3.67
N GLN A 61 -4.80 4.67 -4.07
CA GLN A 61 -5.38 4.66 -5.42
C GLN A 61 -6.24 5.90 -5.67
N ASP A 62 -7.06 6.28 -4.70
CA ASP A 62 -7.91 7.47 -4.79
C ASP A 62 -7.05 8.74 -4.86
N ALA A 63 -5.97 8.82 -4.09
CA ALA A 63 -4.99 9.91 -4.16
C ALA A 63 -4.39 10.07 -5.57
N LEU A 64 -3.99 8.95 -6.19
CA LEU A 64 -3.47 8.95 -7.56
C LEU A 64 -4.52 9.40 -8.59
N VAL A 65 -5.76 8.93 -8.47
CA VAL A 65 -6.86 9.31 -9.37
C VAL A 65 -7.19 10.80 -9.23
N VAL A 66 -7.26 11.31 -8.00
CA VAL A 66 -7.50 12.73 -7.73
C VAL A 66 -6.36 13.58 -8.30
N ALA A 67 -5.11 13.20 -8.05
CA ALA A 67 -3.95 13.91 -8.58
C ALA A 67 -3.89 13.87 -10.12
N ALA A 68 -4.34 12.79 -10.75
CA ALA A 68 -4.40 12.70 -12.22
C ALA A 68 -5.53 13.52 -12.84
N ALA A 69 -6.65 13.67 -12.14
CA ALA A 69 -7.82 14.41 -12.59
C ALA A 69 -7.84 15.88 -12.15
N ALA A 70 -6.87 16.30 -11.34
CA ALA A 70 -6.80 17.66 -10.84
C ALA A 70 -6.49 18.66 -11.95
N ASP A 71 -7.17 19.80 -11.88
CA ASP A 71 -6.88 20.97 -12.70
C ASP A 71 -5.65 21.71 -12.15
N HIS A 72 -4.90 22.32 -13.07
CA HIS A 72 -3.56 22.87 -12.85
C HIS A 72 -3.55 24.29 -12.25
N ASP A 73 -4.63 24.72 -11.60
CA ASP A 73 -4.83 26.13 -11.25
C ASP A 73 -3.91 26.60 -10.09
N GLU A 74 -3.65 25.74 -9.11
CA GLU A 74 -2.82 26.06 -7.93
C GLU A 74 -1.63 25.11 -7.75
N LYS A 75 -1.82 23.83 -8.10
CA LYS A 75 -0.80 22.78 -7.99
C LYS A 75 -0.80 21.93 -9.26
N LYS A 76 0.36 21.37 -9.56
CA LYS A 76 0.60 20.52 -10.70
C LYS A 76 -0.04 19.15 -10.52
N ASN A 77 -0.58 18.63 -11.62
CA ASN A 77 -1.26 17.33 -11.61
C ASN A 77 -0.27 16.18 -11.87
N LEU A 78 -0.76 14.94 -11.86
CA LEU A 78 0.09 13.76 -11.98
C LEU A 78 0.91 13.70 -13.29
N SER A 79 0.34 14.18 -14.40
CA SER A 79 1.04 14.20 -15.68
C SER A 79 2.18 15.21 -15.68
N GLU A 80 1.97 16.38 -15.08
CA GLU A 80 3.01 17.39 -14.96
C GLU A 80 4.10 17.00 -13.97
N MET A 81 3.75 16.26 -12.90
CA MET A 81 4.72 15.74 -11.95
C MET A 81 5.74 14.81 -12.62
N VAL A 82 5.28 13.92 -13.49
CA VAL A 82 6.16 13.02 -14.27
C VAL A 82 7.08 13.79 -15.22
N ARG A 83 6.68 14.99 -15.64
CA ARG A 83 7.41 15.86 -16.59
C ARG A 83 8.17 17.00 -15.90
N TYR A 84 8.21 17.03 -14.57
CA TYR A 84 8.83 18.11 -13.79
C TYR A 84 10.34 17.91 -13.66
N TRP A 85 11.01 18.00 -14.80
CA TRP A 85 12.44 17.78 -14.98
C TRP A 85 13.20 19.08 -15.16
N ASN A 86 14.41 19.19 -14.61
CA ASN A 86 15.30 20.31 -14.87
C ASN A 86 16.24 19.98 -16.04
N ASP A 87 16.36 20.91 -16.97
CA ASP A 87 17.27 20.76 -18.10
C ASP A 87 18.71 21.12 -17.69
N SER A 88 19.69 20.41 -18.25
CA SER A 88 21.12 20.46 -17.90
C SER A 88 21.85 21.75 -18.30
N ASP A 89 21.11 22.77 -18.76
CA ASP A 89 21.61 24.14 -18.98
C ASP A 89 22.01 24.84 -17.66
N SER A 90 21.61 24.27 -16.52
CA SER A 90 21.99 24.70 -15.16
C SER A 90 23.28 23.99 -14.72
N ALA A 91 24.05 24.57 -13.79
CA ALA A 91 25.33 24.01 -13.31
C ALA A 91 25.21 22.69 -12.50
N ASP A 92 24.03 22.07 -12.53
CA ASP A 92 23.59 20.95 -11.70
C ASP A 92 23.43 19.69 -12.57
N PRO A 93 23.65 18.48 -12.01
CA PRO A 93 23.43 17.24 -12.75
C PRO A 93 21.96 17.10 -13.16
N SER A 94 21.69 16.43 -14.29
CA SER A 94 20.33 16.20 -14.79
C SER A 94 19.49 15.45 -13.73
N GLU A 95 18.52 16.13 -13.15
CA GLU A 95 17.66 15.63 -12.07
C GLU A 95 16.25 16.24 -12.15
N PHE A 96 15.30 15.69 -11.38
CA PHE A 96 13.96 16.28 -11.25
C PHE A 96 14.09 17.71 -10.71
N HIS A 97 13.21 18.63 -11.10
CA HIS A 97 13.43 20.04 -10.80
C HIS A 97 13.40 20.36 -9.30
N ASN A 98 14.54 20.87 -8.81
CA ASN A 98 14.81 21.26 -7.43
C ASN A 98 14.35 20.18 -6.42
N PRO A 99 14.85 18.93 -6.56
CA PRO A 99 14.49 17.88 -5.65
C PRO A 99 15.09 18.25 -4.29
N SER A 100 14.23 18.43 -3.27
CA SER A 100 14.64 18.95 -1.95
C SER A 100 15.96 18.34 -1.46
N GLU A 101 17.03 19.13 -1.47
CA GLU A 101 18.38 18.70 -1.11
C GLU A 101 18.48 18.29 0.36
N SER A 102 18.30 17.00 0.65
CA SER A 102 18.82 16.40 1.86
C SER A 102 20.26 15.95 1.57
N ASP A 103 21.21 16.33 2.42
CA ASP A 103 22.65 15.99 2.33
C ASP A 103 22.98 14.48 2.17
N SER A 104 21.98 13.60 2.26
CA SER A 104 22.14 12.15 2.31
C SER A 104 21.72 11.39 1.05
N VAL A 105 20.85 11.94 0.19
CA VAL A 105 20.38 11.29 -1.06
C VAL A 105 20.08 12.37 -2.09
N THR A 106 20.90 12.46 -3.14
CA THR A 106 20.76 13.41 -4.27
C THR A 106 19.77 12.84 -5.30
N GLY A 107 18.96 13.70 -5.94
CA GLY A 107 18.11 13.34 -7.09
C GLY A 107 16.65 12.96 -6.78
N TYR A 108 16.24 12.87 -5.51
CA TYR A 108 14.86 12.52 -5.11
C TYR A 108 14.23 13.58 -4.21
N TYR A 109 12.92 13.76 -4.31
CA TYR A 109 12.19 14.59 -3.37
C TYR A 109 12.21 13.97 -1.97
N ASN A 110 12.59 14.79 -0.99
CA ASN A 110 12.45 14.44 0.39
C ASN A 110 10.97 14.55 0.83
N ALA A 111 10.38 13.45 1.27
CA ALA A 111 9.07 13.44 1.91
C ALA A 111 9.17 13.81 3.40
N SER A 112 9.62 15.05 3.67
CA SER A 112 9.69 15.67 4.99
C SER A 112 8.86 16.95 5.04
N ASN A 113 8.71 17.57 6.23
CA ASN A 113 7.86 18.76 6.36
C ASN A 113 8.38 19.93 5.51
N GLN A 114 7.52 20.46 4.63
CA GLN A 114 7.74 21.61 3.75
C GLN A 114 8.80 21.33 2.66
N THR A 115 8.41 20.56 1.64
CA THR A 115 9.21 20.36 0.44
C THR A 115 8.41 20.74 -0.80
N GLU A 116 9.13 21.02 -1.89
CA GLU A 116 8.52 21.34 -3.19
C GLU A 116 7.54 20.27 -3.65
N LEU A 117 7.77 19.01 -3.27
CA LEU A 117 6.83 17.92 -3.47
C LEU A 117 5.41 18.28 -2.99
N TYR A 118 5.28 18.85 -1.80
CA TYR A 118 3.99 19.12 -1.16
C TYR A 118 3.39 20.45 -1.63
N ASP A 119 4.25 21.40 -1.96
CA ASP A 119 3.84 22.75 -2.36
C ASP A 119 3.44 22.79 -3.84
N GLU A 120 4.14 22.05 -4.71
CA GLU A 120 3.94 22.11 -6.15
C GLU A 120 2.99 21.04 -6.69
N PHE A 121 2.86 19.86 -6.06
CA PHE A 121 2.07 18.76 -6.62
C PHE A 121 0.85 18.40 -5.77
N VAL A 122 -0.28 18.19 -6.46
CA VAL A 122 -1.53 17.72 -5.82
C VAL A 122 -1.31 16.36 -5.15
N LEU A 123 -0.57 15.44 -5.80
CA LEU A 123 -0.25 14.15 -5.20
C LEU A 123 0.57 14.33 -3.92
N GLY A 124 1.59 15.18 -3.95
CA GLY A 124 2.47 15.41 -2.80
C GLY A 124 1.72 15.96 -1.58
N GLU A 125 0.81 16.91 -1.79
CA GLU A 125 -0.09 17.40 -0.73
C GLU A 125 -0.91 16.27 -0.10
N ILE A 126 -1.58 15.45 -0.93
CA ILE A 126 -2.40 14.35 -0.43
C ILE A 126 -1.54 13.34 0.33
N LEU A 127 -0.35 13.00 -0.17
CA LEU A 127 0.57 12.07 0.51
C LEU A 127 1.08 12.64 1.84
N SER A 128 1.33 13.96 1.91
CA SER A 128 1.68 14.64 3.16
C SER A 128 0.56 14.47 4.20
N ASP A 129 -0.65 14.90 3.84
CA ASP A 129 -1.82 14.88 4.73
C ASP A 129 -2.22 13.46 5.17
N ARG A 130 -2.08 12.47 4.26
CA ARG A 130 -2.55 11.10 4.52
C ARG A 130 -1.52 10.17 5.09
N PHE A 131 -0.25 10.35 4.77
CA PHE A 131 0.79 9.41 5.15
C PHE A 131 1.84 10.06 6.04
N THR A 132 2.44 11.17 5.62
CA THR A 132 3.48 11.86 6.41
C THR A 132 2.97 12.30 7.78
N GLU A 133 1.80 12.96 7.85
CA GLU A 133 1.21 13.42 9.13
C GLU A 133 0.86 12.26 10.09
N ARG A 134 0.64 11.07 9.55
CA ARG A 134 0.33 9.84 10.30
C ARG A 134 1.58 9.02 10.64
N GLY A 135 2.76 9.50 10.26
CA GLY A 135 4.05 8.84 10.49
C GLY A 135 4.26 7.58 9.64
N MET A 136 3.52 7.44 8.54
CA MET A 136 3.74 6.41 7.53
C MET A 136 4.81 6.86 6.54
N SER A 137 5.53 5.90 5.98
CA SER A 137 6.52 6.13 4.93
C SER A 137 5.96 5.70 3.58
N TYR A 138 6.47 6.31 2.51
CA TYR A 138 6.13 5.93 1.16
C TYR A 138 7.25 6.17 0.16
N ASN A 139 7.21 5.40 -0.91
CA ASN A 139 7.96 5.65 -2.13
C ASN A 139 7.00 6.05 -3.25
N VAL A 140 7.48 6.91 -4.14
CA VAL A 140 6.84 7.21 -5.42
C VAL A 140 7.84 6.83 -6.51
N GLU A 141 7.49 5.84 -7.32
CA GLU A 141 8.32 5.25 -8.36
C GLU A 141 7.64 5.43 -9.72
N LEU A 142 8.42 5.80 -10.73
CA LEU A 142 8.01 5.90 -12.11
C LEU A 142 8.53 4.67 -12.84
N VAL A 143 7.64 3.73 -13.16
CA VAL A 143 8.01 2.53 -13.90
C VAL A 143 7.65 2.72 -15.37
N TYR A 144 8.59 2.48 -16.28
CA TYR A 144 8.42 2.73 -17.70
C TYR A 144 9.08 1.65 -18.54
N TRP A 145 8.67 1.55 -19.81
CA TRP A 145 9.29 0.62 -20.76
C TRP A 145 10.51 1.28 -21.41
N ASN A 146 11.66 0.65 -21.32
CA ASN A 146 12.86 1.03 -22.07
C ASN A 146 12.99 0.14 -23.32
N LYS A 147 12.65 0.71 -24.48
CA LYS A 147 12.69 -0.02 -25.76
C LYS A 147 14.12 -0.41 -26.19
N SER A 148 15.14 0.34 -25.78
CA SER A 148 16.54 0.07 -26.14
C SER A 148 17.09 -1.16 -25.40
N GLU A 149 16.70 -1.32 -24.13
CA GLU A 149 17.10 -2.45 -23.28
C GLU A 149 16.11 -3.63 -23.33
N ASP A 150 14.92 -3.43 -23.95
CA ASP A 150 13.84 -4.43 -24.06
C ASP A 150 13.33 -4.90 -22.68
N GLU A 151 13.28 -3.98 -21.70
CA GLU A 151 12.80 -4.25 -20.35
C GLU A 151 12.07 -3.06 -19.69
N TYR A 152 11.45 -3.32 -18.54
CA TYR A 152 10.91 -2.25 -17.69
C TYR A 152 12.01 -1.75 -16.76
N GLU A 153 12.14 -0.42 -16.70
CA GLU A 153 13.01 0.29 -15.77
C GLU A 153 12.18 1.16 -14.83
N SER A 154 12.82 1.68 -13.79
CA SER A 154 12.17 2.61 -12.89
C SER A 154 13.09 3.71 -12.38
N GLU A 155 12.48 4.85 -12.10
CA GLU A 155 13.12 6.01 -11.47
C GLU A 155 12.31 6.42 -10.23
N TYR A 156 12.98 6.80 -9.14
CA TYR A 156 12.28 7.26 -7.94
C TYR A 156 12.02 8.76 -8.01
N LEU A 157 10.81 9.17 -7.64
CA LEU A 157 10.52 10.56 -7.28
C LEU A 157 10.71 10.76 -5.78
N VAL A 158 10.31 9.77 -4.98
CA VAL A 158 10.46 9.76 -3.52
C VAL A 158 10.96 8.39 -3.11
N TYR A 159 12.02 8.37 -2.31
CA TYR A 159 12.59 7.14 -1.74
C TYR A 159 12.83 7.28 -0.24
N GLN A 160 12.08 6.53 0.56
CA GLN A 160 12.15 6.46 2.02
C GLN A 160 12.61 5.08 2.53
N GLY A 161 13.19 4.25 1.65
CA GLY A 161 13.73 2.93 1.98
C GLY A 161 12.90 1.76 1.44
N GLU A 162 13.22 0.55 1.89
CA GLU A 162 12.53 -0.68 1.49
C GLU A 162 11.83 -1.34 2.69
N SER A 163 10.57 -1.72 2.49
CA SER A 163 9.74 -2.37 3.51
C SER A 163 8.63 -3.21 2.86
N GLU A 164 7.91 -4.00 3.66
CA GLU A 164 6.63 -4.59 3.22
C GLU A 164 5.61 -3.46 3.06
N ALA A 165 5.32 -3.12 1.81
CA ALA A 165 4.49 -1.98 1.47
C ALA A 165 3.19 -2.41 0.78
N VAL A 166 2.17 -1.57 0.94
CA VAL A 166 0.94 -1.62 0.15
C VAL A 166 1.12 -0.74 -1.06
N THR A 167 0.84 -1.28 -2.25
CA THR A 167 1.08 -0.58 -3.51
C THR A 167 -0.22 -0.28 -4.25
N ALA A 168 -0.31 0.91 -4.82
CA ALA A 168 -1.28 1.29 -5.85
C ALA A 168 -0.55 2.02 -6.98
N SER A 169 -1.13 2.04 -8.18
CA SER A 169 -0.51 2.71 -9.31
C SER A 169 -1.52 3.33 -10.27
N TYR A 170 -1.03 4.26 -11.09
CA TYR A 170 -1.80 4.95 -12.10
C TYR A 170 -0.95 5.19 -13.35
N MET A 171 -1.53 4.96 -14.53
CA MET A 171 -0.83 5.12 -15.81
C MET A 171 -0.94 6.55 -16.33
N VAL A 172 0.19 7.16 -16.64
CA VAL A 172 0.30 8.46 -17.31
C VAL A 172 0.84 8.21 -18.71
N THR A 173 0.12 8.67 -19.73
CA THR A 173 0.62 8.64 -21.11
C THR A 173 1.36 9.95 -21.38
N LEU A 174 2.61 9.85 -21.83
CA LEU A 174 3.41 10.96 -22.30
C LEU A 174 3.34 11.03 -23.82
N PHE A 175 3.20 12.23 -24.36
CA PHE A 175 3.25 12.51 -25.79
C PHE A 175 4.56 13.21 -26.14
N GLN A 176 5.05 13.02 -27.36
CA GLN A 176 6.32 13.63 -27.81
C GLN A 176 6.33 15.16 -27.73
N ASP A 177 5.14 15.77 -27.85
CA ASP A 177 4.96 17.22 -27.88
C ASP A 177 4.62 17.76 -26.47
N ASP A 178 4.67 16.90 -25.43
CA ASP A 178 4.44 17.33 -24.04
C ASP A 178 5.64 18.15 -23.55
N GLU A 179 5.37 19.39 -23.16
CA GLU A 179 6.37 20.29 -22.58
C GLU A 179 6.84 19.78 -21.21
N LEU A 180 8.14 19.94 -20.94
CA LEU A 180 8.69 19.80 -19.61
C LEU A 180 8.14 20.92 -18.71
N THR A 181 7.84 20.58 -17.46
CA THR A 181 7.19 21.51 -16.53
C THR A 181 8.16 22.14 -15.55
N GLY A 182 9.39 21.63 -15.47
CA GLY A 182 10.50 22.16 -14.67
C GLY A 182 11.60 22.87 -15.49
N GLY A 183 11.52 22.84 -16.82
CA GLY A 183 12.55 23.37 -17.72
C GLY A 183 12.00 23.63 -19.13
N PRO A 184 12.80 24.22 -20.03
CA PRO A 184 12.40 24.41 -21.42
C PRO A 184 12.40 23.08 -22.20
N GLY A 185 11.69 23.06 -23.32
CA GLY A 185 11.67 21.93 -24.27
C GLY A 185 10.56 20.91 -24.00
N THR A 186 10.55 19.84 -24.80
CA THR A 186 9.62 18.71 -24.64
C THR A 186 10.36 17.46 -24.17
N VAL A 187 9.59 16.47 -23.70
CA VAL A 187 10.12 15.14 -23.33
C VAL A 187 10.87 14.43 -24.48
N ASP A 188 10.61 14.80 -25.73
CA ASP A 188 11.25 14.20 -26.92
C ASP A 188 12.48 14.96 -27.41
N GLU A 189 12.55 16.26 -27.13
CA GLU A 189 13.68 17.11 -27.52
C GLU A 189 14.81 17.09 -26.48
N ASN A 190 14.52 16.70 -25.24
CA ASN A 190 15.48 16.69 -24.14
C ASN A 190 16.19 15.32 -24.03
N ASP A 191 17.45 15.26 -24.46
CA ASP A 191 18.28 14.05 -24.41
C ASP A 191 18.60 13.56 -22.98
N ASP A 192 18.46 14.43 -21.98
CA ASP A 192 18.75 14.15 -20.57
C ASP A 192 17.52 13.75 -19.76
N TYR A 193 16.32 13.71 -20.36
CA TYR A 193 15.10 13.25 -19.68
C TYR A 193 15.22 11.75 -19.34
N PRO A 194 14.95 11.32 -18.09
CA PRO A 194 15.31 9.97 -17.63
C PRO A 194 14.46 8.86 -18.24
N ILE A 195 13.27 9.19 -18.75
CA ILE A 195 12.35 8.21 -19.33
C ILE A 195 12.56 8.24 -20.85
N PRO A 196 13.10 7.18 -21.47
CA PRO A 196 13.32 7.15 -22.91
C PRO A 196 12.01 6.90 -23.67
N ARG A 197 12.03 7.18 -24.98
CA ARG A 197 10.93 6.86 -25.90
C ARG A 197 10.70 5.33 -25.95
N ALA A 198 9.46 4.90 -25.75
CA ALA A 198 9.05 3.49 -25.80
C ALA A 198 8.46 3.05 -27.14
N THR A 199 8.25 3.98 -28.07
CA THR A 199 7.57 3.75 -29.35
C THR A 199 8.50 3.98 -30.54
N ASP A 200 8.00 3.80 -31.76
CA ASP A 200 8.68 4.25 -32.98
C ASP A 200 8.64 5.79 -33.12
N ASP A 201 9.53 6.35 -33.94
CA ASP A 201 9.73 7.81 -34.11
C ASP A 201 8.51 8.52 -34.71
N ASP A 202 7.66 7.79 -35.45
CA ASP A 202 6.43 8.30 -36.06
C ASP A 202 5.21 8.30 -35.13
N SER A 203 5.32 7.68 -33.95
CA SER A 203 4.27 7.66 -32.93
C SER A 203 4.17 9.00 -32.20
N LYS A 204 2.93 9.43 -31.93
CA LYS A 204 2.65 10.59 -31.07
C LYS A 204 2.77 10.29 -29.58
N VAL A 205 2.49 9.05 -29.18
CA VAL A 205 2.75 8.60 -27.82
C VAL A 205 4.24 8.40 -27.70
N TYR A 206 4.85 8.95 -26.65
CA TYR A 206 6.26 8.83 -26.35
C TYR A 206 6.52 7.64 -25.42
N ASN A 207 5.82 7.58 -24.29
CA ASN A 207 5.88 6.46 -23.34
C ASN A 207 4.57 6.39 -22.52
N VAL A 208 4.31 5.26 -21.87
CA VAL A 208 3.25 5.11 -20.88
C VAL A 208 3.91 4.74 -19.55
N VAL A 209 3.91 5.70 -18.62
CA VAL A 209 4.59 5.61 -17.33
C VAL A 209 3.59 5.17 -16.27
N GLU A 210 3.93 4.12 -15.51
CA GLU A 210 3.21 3.73 -14.31
C GLU A 210 3.76 4.55 -13.12
N VAL A 211 2.95 5.45 -12.58
CA VAL A 211 3.24 6.10 -11.30
C VAL A 211 2.80 5.17 -10.19
N ARG A 212 3.76 4.56 -9.51
CA ARG A 212 3.56 3.57 -8.46
C ARG A 212 3.87 4.17 -7.10
N VAL A 213 2.91 4.05 -6.17
CA VAL A 213 3.07 4.51 -4.79
C VAL A 213 3.04 3.30 -3.87
N ALA A 214 4.08 3.15 -3.06
CA ALA A 214 4.21 2.09 -2.07
C ALA A 214 4.24 2.69 -0.66
N VAL A 215 3.33 2.29 0.23
CA VAL A 215 3.13 2.89 1.57
C VAL A 215 3.30 1.84 2.68
N TRP A 216 3.96 2.20 3.79
CA TRP A 216 4.13 1.32 4.97
C TRP A 216 4.21 2.09 6.31
#